data_AF-A0A0J9FP87-F1
#
_entry.id   AF-A0A0J9FP87-F1
#
_cell.length_a   1.000
_cell.length_b   1.000
_cell.length_c   1.000
_cell.angle_alpha   90.00
_cell.angle_beta   90.00
_cell.angle_gamma   90.00
#
_symmetry.space_group_name_H-M   'P 1'
#
loop_
_entity.id
_entity.type
_entity.pdbx_description
1 polymer ?
#
loop_
_entity_poly.entity_id
_entity_poly.type
_entity_poly.pdbx_seq_one_letter_code
_entity_poly.pdbx_strand_id
1 'polypeptide(L)'
;MIFNISLMGQDKSEQDRQKDILDCLVKMGEDTMVTLNICESKYLNFNYQTIKSTFDFHGKRVAFFKGNAGTIKSTKKEYFDRIKYFVNQKGYLPLCTDQLVIFNEDQVAKTGYDAAIVYQSKRLVPINEVVRKLRKSK
;
A
#
# COMPACT_ATOMS: atom_id res chain seq x y z
N MET A 1 -32.79 15.89 7.68
CA MET A 1 -33.33 14.52 7.61
C MET A 1 -32.20 13.64 7.07
N ILE A 2 -31.49 12.92 7.94
CA ILE A 2 -30.33 12.10 7.55
C ILE A 2 -30.87 10.72 7.18
N PHE A 3 -30.77 10.34 5.91
CA PHE A 3 -31.07 8.98 5.47
C PHE A 3 -29.94 8.06 5.93
N ASN A 4 -30.21 7.36 7.03
CA ASN A 4 -29.43 6.23 7.49
C ASN A 4 -29.99 4.98 6.80
N ILE A 5 -29.43 4.62 5.64
CA ILE A 5 -29.73 3.34 4.99
C ILE A 5 -28.49 2.48 5.18
N SER A 6 -28.41 1.79 6.33
CA SER A 6 -27.45 0.71 6.50
C SER A 6 -27.94 -0.49 5.70
N LEU A 7 -27.31 -0.75 4.56
CA LEU A 7 -27.50 -1.97 3.76
C LEU A 7 -26.80 -3.12 4.49
N MET A 8 -27.55 -3.88 5.29
CA MET A 8 -27.06 -5.01 6.09
C MET A 8 -26.31 -6.11 5.29
N GLY A 9 -26.41 -6.11 3.95
CA GLY A 9 -25.65 -7.02 3.07
C GLY A 9 -24.25 -6.53 2.68
N GLN A 10 -24.01 -5.21 2.66
CA GLN A 10 -22.67 -4.65 2.37
C GLN A 10 -21.73 -4.81 3.57
N ASP A 11 -22.29 -4.71 4.78
CA ASP A 11 -21.55 -4.76 6.04
C ASP A 11 -20.89 -6.14 6.30
N LYS A 12 -21.61 -7.25 6.05
CA LYS A 12 -21.02 -8.61 6.19
C LYS A 12 -19.88 -8.86 5.22
N SER A 13 -20.04 -8.47 3.95
CA SER A 13 -18.99 -8.66 2.93
C SER A 13 -17.72 -7.88 3.24
N GLU A 14 -17.87 -6.69 3.84
CA GLU A 14 -16.74 -5.84 4.21
C GLU A 14 -16.05 -6.37 5.47
N GLN A 15 -16.80 -6.82 6.46
CA GLN A 15 -16.28 -7.47 7.67
C GLN A 15 -15.50 -8.75 7.34
N ASP A 16 -16.00 -9.57 6.42
CA ASP A 16 -15.30 -10.79 5.97
C ASP A 16 -13.99 -10.45 5.24
N ARG A 17 -13.98 -9.40 4.40
CA ARG A 17 -12.76 -8.90 3.75
C ARG A 17 -11.75 -8.38 4.75
N GLN A 18 -12.19 -7.62 5.75
CA GLN A 18 -11.32 -7.11 6.81
C GLN A 18 -10.73 -8.26 7.63
N LYS A 19 -11.52 -9.28 7.95
CA LYS A 19 -11.04 -10.47 8.66
C LYS A 19 -9.98 -11.24 7.87
N ASP A 20 -10.19 -11.49 6.58
CA ASP A 20 -9.19 -12.13 5.69
C ASP A 20 -7.87 -11.35 5.66
N ILE A 21 -7.93 -10.02 5.71
CA ILE A 21 -6.75 -9.16 5.78
C ILE A 21 -6.05 -9.26 7.14
N LEU A 22 -6.82 -9.27 8.24
CA LEU A 22 -6.27 -9.43 9.59
C LEU A 22 -5.53 -10.77 9.73
N ASP A 23 -6.09 -11.85 9.18
CA ASP A 23 -5.44 -13.16 9.15
C ASP A 23 -4.13 -13.15 8.33
N CYS A 24 -4.07 -12.27 7.32
CA CYS A 24 -2.89 -12.06 6.49
C CYS A 24 -1.79 -11.21 7.13
N LEU A 25 -2.06 -10.46 8.21
CA LEU A 25 -1.09 -9.54 8.81
C LEU A 25 0.22 -10.22 9.19
N VAL A 26 0.16 -11.43 9.74
CA VAL A 26 1.34 -12.18 10.20
C VAL A 26 2.30 -12.51 9.05
N LYS A 27 1.80 -12.59 7.80
CA LYS A 27 2.59 -12.92 6.61
C LYS A 27 3.14 -11.70 5.88
N MET A 28 2.73 -10.49 6.25
CA MET A 28 3.13 -9.26 5.57
C MET A 28 4.51 -8.79 6.02
N GLY A 29 5.43 -8.59 5.08
CA GLY A 29 6.80 -8.13 5.34
C GLY A 29 7.72 -9.17 5.98
N GLU A 30 7.36 -10.45 5.94
CA GLU A 30 8.17 -11.55 6.52
C GLU A 30 9.07 -12.24 5.49
N ASP A 31 8.71 -12.20 4.21
CA ASP A 31 9.53 -12.80 3.16
C ASP A 31 10.60 -11.83 2.62
N THR A 32 11.63 -12.39 1.99
CA THR A 32 12.74 -11.66 1.37
C THR A 32 12.52 -11.37 -0.13
N MET A 33 11.34 -11.70 -0.68
CA MET A 33 11.04 -11.50 -2.08
C MET A 33 10.89 -10.02 -2.41
N VAL A 34 11.39 -9.65 -3.59
CA VAL A 34 11.30 -8.28 -4.11
C VAL A 34 9.86 -7.94 -4.56
N THR A 35 9.10 -8.95 -4.97
CA THR A 35 7.68 -8.82 -5.31
C THR A 35 6.81 -8.90 -4.05
N LEU A 36 5.61 -8.36 -4.15
CA LEU A 36 4.60 -8.53 -3.12
C LEU A 36 4.14 -9.98 -3.04
N ASN A 37 4.02 -10.50 -1.82
CA ASN A 37 3.38 -11.78 -1.57
C ASN A 37 1.85 -11.66 -1.63
N ILE A 38 1.15 -12.79 -1.51
CA ILE A 38 -0.32 -12.85 -1.62
C ILE A 38 -0.99 -11.98 -0.56
N CYS A 39 -0.55 -12.05 0.70
CA CYS A 39 -1.14 -11.29 1.79
C CYS A 39 -0.87 -9.79 1.68
N GLU A 40 0.34 -9.42 1.28
CA GLU A 40 0.71 -8.03 1.00
C GLU A 40 -0.13 -7.45 -0.14
N SER A 41 -0.31 -8.22 -1.22
CA SER A 41 -1.13 -7.84 -2.37
C SER A 41 -2.60 -7.68 -1.99
N LYS A 42 -3.15 -8.62 -1.21
CA LYS A 42 -4.52 -8.54 -0.67
C LYS A 42 -4.73 -7.26 0.14
N TYR A 43 -3.86 -7.01 1.11
CA TYR A 43 -3.94 -5.82 1.94
C TYR A 43 -3.86 -4.53 1.11
N LEU A 44 -2.91 -4.43 0.18
CA LEU A 44 -2.75 -3.23 -0.64
C LEU A 44 -3.93 -3.02 -1.59
N ASN A 45 -4.46 -4.08 -2.20
CA ASN A 45 -5.66 -3.98 -3.04
C ASN A 45 -6.88 -3.48 -2.26
N PHE A 46 -7.03 -3.92 -1.01
CA PHE A 46 -8.09 -3.44 -0.13
C PHE A 46 -7.84 -2.00 0.34
N ASN A 47 -6.65 -1.70 0.86
CA ASN A 47 -6.32 -0.40 1.43
C ASN A 47 -6.41 0.71 0.38
N TYR A 48 -5.99 0.44 -0.85
CA TYR A 48 -6.01 1.40 -1.95
C TYR A 48 -7.22 1.24 -2.88
N GLN A 49 -8.27 0.51 -2.47
CA GLN A 49 -9.41 0.17 -3.34
C GLN A 49 -10.08 1.37 -4.03
N THR A 50 -10.09 2.53 -3.37
CA THR A 50 -10.72 3.75 -3.89
C THR A 50 -9.83 4.53 -4.87
N ILE A 51 -8.50 4.34 -4.85
CA ILE A 51 -7.55 5.14 -5.64
C ILE A 51 -6.72 4.33 -6.63
N LYS A 52 -6.65 3.00 -6.48
CA LYS A 52 -5.88 2.13 -7.39
C LYS A 52 -6.53 1.93 -8.76
N SER A 53 -7.81 2.29 -8.92
CA SER A 53 -8.61 2.00 -10.11
C SER A 53 -8.53 0.49 -10.46
N THR A 54 -8.15 0.15 -11.69
CA THR A 54 -7.98 -1.23 -12.17
C THR A 54 -6.63 -1.86 -11.84
N PHE A 55 -5.71 -1.13 -11.21
CA PHE A 55 -4.39 -1.66 -10.86
C PHE A 55 -4.51 -2.78 -9.82
N ASP A 56 -3.84 -3.90 -10.08
CA ASP A 56 -3.76 -5.05 -9.18
C ASP A 56 -2.32 -5.21 -8.67
N PHE A 57 -2.17 -5.26 -7.35
CA PHE A 57 -0.90 -5.45 -6.66
C PHE A 57 -0.34 -6.88 -6.75
N HIS A 58 -1.12 -7.85 -7.21
CA HIS A 58 -0.70 -9.25 -7.26
C HIS A 58 0.60 -9.45 -8.07
N GLY A 59 1.64 -9.96 -7.40
CA GLY A 59 2.95 -10.23 -8.01
C GLY A 59 3.73 -8.99 -8.43
N LYS A 60 3.28 -7.78 -8.05
CA LYS A 60 3.91 -6.52 -8.44
C LYS A 60 5.12 -6.20 -7.58
N ARG A 61 6.07 -5.46 -8.14
CA ARG A 61 7.21 -4.88 -7.44
C ARG A 61 6.86 -3.46 -7.03
N VAL A 62 6.78 -3.22 -5.73
CA VAL A 62 6.41 -1.92 -5.18
C VAL A 62 7.58 -1.32 -4.40
N ALA A 63 7.91 -0.07 -4.71
CA ALA A 63 8.89 0.70 -3.95
C ALA A 63 8.23 1.39 -2.75
N PHE A 64 8.96 1.53 -1.65
CA PHE A 64 8.46 2.20 -0.45
C PHE A 64 9.32 3.42 -0.12
N PHE A 65 8.67 4.54 0.18
CA PHE A 65 9.31 5.78 0.63
C PHE A 65 8.62 6.34 1.86
N LYS A 66 9.40 6.96 2.76
CA LYS A 66 8.94 7.49 4.04
C LYS A 66 9.46 8.90 4.34
N GLY A 67 9.01 9.43 5.46
CA GLY A 67 9.46 10.68 6.07
C GLY A 67 8.73 11.92 5.56
N ASN A 68 8.90 13.04 6.25
CA ASN A 68 8.13 14.27 6.02
C ASN A 68 8.12 14.76 4.56
N ALA A 69 9.24 14.58 3.85
CA ALA A 69 9.36 14.97 2.44
C ALA A 69 9.01 13.84 1.46
N GLY A 70 8.76 12.61 1.94
CA GLY A 70 8.44 11.44 1.13
C GLY A 70 9.61 10.90 0.29
N THR A 71 10.85 11.23 0.66
CA THR A 71 12.04 10.93 -0.16
C THR A 71 12.99 9.90 0.44
N ILE A 72 12.76 9.46 1.67
CA ILE A 72 13.62 8.49 2.36
C ILE A 72 13.20 7.11 1.89
N LYS A 73 14.11 6.32 1.28
CA LYS A 73 13.79 4.96 0.86
C LYS A 73 13.48 4.11 2.09
N SER A 74 12.46 3.29 1.97
CA SER A 74 12.04 2.33 2.98
C SER A 74 12.00 0.93 2.38
N THR A 75 12.01 -0.06 3.25
CA THR A 75 11.86 -1.47 2.88
C THR A 75 10.41 -1.91 2.97
N LYS A 76 10.10 -2.99 2.25
CA LYS A 76 8.82 -3.70 2.33
C LYS A 76 8.49 -4.08 3.77
N LYS A 77 9.47 -4.63 4.48
CA LYS A 77 9.37 -5.00 5.90
C LYS A 77 9.03 -3.80 6.78
N GLU A 78 9.76 -2.70 6.68
CA GLU A 78 9.48 -1.50 7.48
C GLU A 78 8.08 -0.93 7.25
N TYR A 79 7.58 -0.95 6.01
CA TYR A 79 6.22 -0.52 5.72
C TYR A 79 5.19 -1.42 6.42
N PHE A 80 5.30 -2.73 6.28
CA PHE A 80 4.33 -3.65 6.87
C PHE A 80 4.45 -3.81 8.39
N ASP A 81 5.66 -3.68 8.95
CA ASP A 81 5.86 -3.63 10.40
C ASP A 81 5.14 -2.42 11.02
N ARG A 82 5.10 -1.27 10.34
CA ARG A 82 4.28 -0.12 10.76
C ARG A 82 2.79 -0.46 10.76
N ILE A 83 2.30 -1.14 9.72
CA ILE A 83 0.87 -1.52 9.64
C ILE A 83 0.52 -2.48 10.78
N LYS A 84 1.34 -3.52 11.00
CA LYS A 84 1.19 -4.47 12.11
C LYS A 84 1.18 -3.75 13.47
N TYR A 85 2.12 -2.83 13.68
CA TYR A 85 2.17 -2.01 14.89
C TYR A 85 0.88 -1.20 15.09
N PHE A 86 0.38 -0.53 14.04
CA PHE A 86 -0.85 0.24 14.13
C PHE A 86 -2.04 -0.65 14.51
N VAL A 87 -2.22 -1.78 13.83
CA VAL A 87 -3.33 -2.70 14.11
C VAL A 87 -3.24 -3.25 15.53
N ASN A 88 -2.05 -3.66 15.98
CA ASN A 88 -1.86 -4.17 17.34
C ASN A 88 -2.15 -3.12 18.42
N GLN A 89 -1.92 -1.83 18.13
CA GLN A 89 -2.16 -0.73 19.08
C GLN A 89 -3.58 -0.18 19.04
N LYS A 90 -4.24 -0.19 17.86
CA LYS A 90 -5.53 0.47 17.64
C LYS A 90 -6.69 -0.48 17.45
N GLY A 91 -6.44 -1.74 17.11
CA GLY A 91 -7.45 -2.78 16.89
C GLY A 91 -8.17 -2.69 15.54
N TYR A 92 -7.73 -1.83 14.61
CA TYR A 92 -8.32 -1.68 13.28
C TYR A 92 -7.26 -1.35 12.22
N LEU A 93 -7.58 -1.56 10.94
CA LEU A 93 -6.70 -1.27 9.80
C LEU A 93 -6.52 0.24 9.62
N PRO A 94 -5.29 0.74 9.38
CA PRO A 94 -5.07 2.16 9.16
C PRO A 94 -5.79 2.64 7.89
N LEU A 95 -6.35 3.84 7.93
CA LEU A 95 -6.92 4.48 6.76
C LEU A 95 -5.83 4.78 5.73
N CYS A 96 -6.18 4.73 4.44
CA CYS A 96 -5.29 5.04 3.33
C CYS A 96 -4.95 6.54 3.28
N THR A 97 -3.95 6.95 4.05
CA THR A 97 -3.38 8.31 4.03
C THR A 97 -2.12 8.42 3.16
N ASP A 98 -1.65 7.28 2.67
CA ASP A 98 -0.39 7.17 1.96
C ASP A 98 -0.60 7.45 0.46
N GLN A 99 0.40 8.04 -0.20
CA GLN A 99 0.33 8.34 -1.61
C GLN A 99 0.72 7.10 -2.42
N LEU A 100 -0.19 6.66 -3.28
CA LEU A 100 0.07 5.64 -4.30
C LEU A 100 0.50 6.31 -5.62
N VAL A 101 1.61 5.84 -6.18
CA VAL A 101 2.13 6.26 -7.48
C VAL A 101 2.24 5.04 -8.38
N ILE A 102 1.34 4.91 -9.35
CA ILE A 102 1.36 3.81 -10.33
C ILE A 102 2.19 4.24 -11.53
N PHE A 103 3.11 3.38 -11.98
CA PHE A 103 3.99 3.66 -13.10
C PHE A 103 3.41 3.18 -14.43
N ASN A 104 3.67 3.94 -15.49
CA ASN A 104 3.42 3.49 -16.86
C ASN A 104 4.58 2.60 -17.36
N GLU A 105 4.40 1.96 -18.52
CA GLU A 105 5.38 1.02 -19.08
C GLU A 105 6.80 1.60 -19.19
N ASP A 106 6.93 2.85 -19.66
CA ASP A 106 8.22 3.55 -19.75
C ASP A 106 8.90 3.72 -18.39
N GLN A 107 8.13 4.05 -17.35
CA GLN A 107 8.62 4.23 -15.99
C GLN A 107 8.96 2.89 -15.34
N VAL A 108 8.20 1.82 -15.63
CA VAL A 108 8.52 0.46 -15.21
C VAL A 108 9.85 0.02 -15.80
N ALA A 109 10.07 0.22 -17.10
CA ALA A 109 11.34 -0.10 -17.76
C ALA A 109 12.53 0.64 -17.14
N LYS A 110 12.33 1.93 -16.79
CA LYS A 110 13.38 2.78 -16.18
C LYS A 110 13.69 2.42 -14.74
N THR A 111 12.67 2.10 -13.93
CA THR A 111 12.82 1.94 -12.48
C THR A 111 12.92 0.48 -12.04
N GLY A 112 12.33 -0.45 -12.79
CA GLY A 112 12.15 -1.86 -12.41
C GLY A 112 11.05 -2.10 -11.36
N TYR A 113 10.20 -1.10 -11.11
CA TYR A 113 9.05 -1.19 -10.18
C TYR A 113 7.76 -0.91 -10.95
N ASP A 114 6.66 -1.52 -10.51
CA ASP A 114 5.31 -1.30 -11.06
C ASP A 114 4.61 -0.11 -10.40
N ALA A 115 4.92 0.14 -9.12
CA ALA A 115 4.36 1.26 -8.36
C ALA A 115 5.30 1.69 -7.23
N ALA A 116 4.97 2.81 -6.59
CA ALA A 116 5.58 3.26 -5.37
C ALA A 116 4.52 3.71 -4.35
N ILE A 117 4.78 3.44 -3.08
CA ILE A 117 4.00 3.91 -1.95
C ILE A 117 4.85 4.89 -1.15
N VAL A 118 4.32 6.10 -0.97
CA VAL A 118 4.95 7.14 -0.16
C VAL A 118 4.10 7.37 1.08
N TYR A 119 4.64 7.06 2.25
CA TYR A 119 3.94 7.13 3.53
C TYR A 119 4.62 8.11 4.50
N GLN A 120 3.89 8.58 5.52
CA GLN A 120 4.37 9.58 6.48
C GLN A 120 4.92 10.88 5.83
N SER A 121 4.44 11.21 4.63
CA SER A 121 4.80 12.44 3.93
C SER A 121 3.81 13.55 4.24
N LYS A 122 4.31 14.77 4.44
CA LYS A 122 3.48 15.98 4.58
C LYS A 122 3.18 16.64 3.25
N ARG A 123 3.74 16.12 2.15
CA ARG A 123 3.51 16.61 0.79
C ARG A 123 3.26 15.46 -0.18
N LEU A 124 2.55 15.75 -1.27
CA LEU A 124 2.53 14.85 -2.42
C LEU A 124 3.87 14.94 -3.15
N VAL A 125 4.50 13.78 -3.37
CA VAL A 125 5.76 13.69 -4.09
C VAL A 125 5.47 13.54 -5.58
N PRO A 126 6.00 14.43 -6.45
CA PRO A 126 5.80 14.31 -7.89
C PRO A 126 6.35 12.99 -8.43
N ILE A 127 5.63 12.36 -9.36
CA ILE A 127 6.04 11.08 -9.97
C ILE A 127 7.46 11.12 -10.54
N ASN A 128 7.85 12.23 -11.18
CA ASN A 128 9.19 12.44 -11.74
C ASN A 128 10.28 12.41 -10.66
N GLU A 129 9.97 12.90 -9.45
CA GLU A 129 10.89 12.87 -8.32
C GLU A 129 11.07 11.43 -7.81
N VAL A 130 9.97 10.67 -7.69
CA VAL A 130 9.99 9.25 -7.31
C VAL A 130 10.80 8.44 -8.32
N VAL A 131 10.51 8.57 -9.62
CA VAL A 131 11.23 7.89 -10.71
C VAL A 131 12.73 8.22 -10.67
N ARG A 132 13.09 9.49 -10.48
CA ARG A 132 14.49 9.92 -10.39
C ARG A 132 15.22 9.26 -9.20
N LYS A 133 14.57 9.13 -8.05
CA LYS A 133 15.14 8.50 -6.86
C LYS A 133 15.36 6.99 -7.04
N LEU A 134 14.43 6.32 -7.72
CA LEU A 134 14.56 4.89 -8.04
C LEU A 134 15.69 4.64 -9.05
N ARG A 135 15.86 5.49 -10.06
CA ARG A 135 16.97 5.39 -11.03
C ARG A 135 18.35 5.53 -10.39
N LYS A 136 18.51 6.41 -9.38
CA LYS A 136 19.78 6.62 -8.68
C LYS A 136 20.18 5.47 -7.75
N SER A 137 19.30 4.50 -7.53
CA SER A 137 19.51 3.38 -6.62
C SER A 137 19.81 2.06 -7.34
N LYS A 138 19.95 2.09 -8.68
CA LYS A 138 20.50 1.00 -9.50
C LYS A 138 22.00 1.24 -9.62
#